data_AF-A0A939YW46-F1
#
_entry.id   AF-A0A939YW46-F1
#
_cell.length_a   1.000
_cell.length_b   1.000
_cell.length_c   1.000
_cell.angle_alpha   90.00
_cell.angle_beta   90.00
_cell.angle_gamma   90.00
#
_symmetry.space_group_name_H-M   'P 1'
#
loop_
_entity.id
_entity.type
_entity.pdbx_description
1 polymer ?
#
loop_
_entity_poly.entity_id
_entity_poly.type
_entity_poly.pdbx_seq_one_letter_code
_entity_poly.pdbx_strand_id
1 'polypeptide(L)'
;MEITLEKIELVKDRTGVGYKEAKEALEKTDGSVVDAIILIEDTIDESTKEGEKKNVEIMNTIKEAVRKGNVSKIVIKKGEETIMNLPVSIGIIGT
;
A
#
# COMPACT_ATOMS: atom_id res chain seq x y z
N MET A 1 31.78 -21.69 7.42
CA MET A 1 30.34 -21.74 7.74
C MET A 1 29.75 -22.94 7.04
N GLU A 2 28.97 -23.77 7.75
CA GLU A 2 28.31 -24.93 7.16
C GLU A 2 26.79 -24.74 7.25
N ILE A 3 26.18 -24.55 6.09
CA ILE A 3 24.73 -24.54 5.90
C ILE A 3 24.36 -25.93 5.41
N THR A 4 23.79 -26.73 6.31
CA THR A 4 23.32 -28.09 6.00
C THR A 4 21.88 -28.06 5.53
N LEU A 5 21.47 -29.10 4.82
CA LEU A 5 20.07 -29.27 4.41
C LEU A 5 19.13 -29.27 5.62
N GLU A 6 19.55 -29.89 6.73
CA GLU A 6 18.78 -29.93 7.98
C GLU A 6 18.48 -28.52 8.52
N LYS A 7 19.43 -27.59 8.46
CA LYS A 7 19.20 -26.19 8.86
C LYS A 7 18.19 -25.50 7.94
N ILE A 8 18.29 -25.74 6.64
CA ILE A 8 17.37 -25.15 5.65
C ILE A 8 15.95 -25.67 5.87
N GLU A 9 15.80 -26.98 6.12
CA GLU A 9 14.50 -27.59 6.43
C GLU A 9 13.93 -27.06 7.73
N LEU A 10 14.74 -26.91 8.78
CA LEU A 10 14.29 -26.35 10.05
C LEU A 10 13.75 -24.91 9.90
N VAL A 11 14.44 -24.05 9.15
CA VAL A 11 13.96 -22.68 8.87
C VAL A 11 12.68 -22.71 8.05
N LYS A 12 12.63 -23.54 6.99
CA LYS A 12 11.46 -23.70 6.13
C LYS A 12 10.23 -24.21 6.90
N ASP A 13 10.40 -25.21 7.78
CA ASP A 13 9.30 -25.78 8.55
C ASP A 13 8.74 -24.81 9.59
N ARG A 14 9.56 -23.84 10.06
CA ARG A 14 9.15 -22.81 11.03
C ARG A 14 8.54 -21.58 10.40
N THR A 15 8.98 -21.21 9.22
CA THR A 15 8.59 -19.96 8.55
C THR A 15 7.63 -20.16 7.38
N GLY A 16 7.55 -21.38 6.82
CA GLY A 16 6.71 -21.71 5.67
C GLY A 16 7.27 -21.27 4.32
N VAL A 17 8.49 -20.72 4.27
CA VAL A 17 9.10 -20.21 3.02
C VAL A 17 9.70 -21.32 2.15
N GLY A 18 10.05 -20.98 0.91
CA GLY A 18 10.71 -21.92 0.01
C GLY A 18 12.16 -22.25 0.42
N TYR A 19 12.69 -23.37 -0.07
CA TYR A 19 14.09 -23.77 0.16
C TYR A 19 15.10 -22.68 -0.23
N LYS A 20 14.80 -21.93 -1.30
CA LYS A 20 15.64 -20.82 -1.76
C LYS A 20 15.70 -19.69 -0.74
N GLU A 21 14.54 -19.26 -0.25
CA GLU A 21 14.43 -18.16 0.74
C GLU A 21 15.06 -18.56 2.08
N ALA A 22 14.82 -19.80 2.53
CA ALA A 22 15.45 -20.33 3.73
C ALA A 22 16.99 -20.39 3.61
N LYS A 23 17.52 -20.78 2.45
CA LYS A 23 18.96 -20.77 2.17
C LYS A 23 19.53 -19.35 2.18
N GLU A 24 18.88 -18.41 1.51
CA GLU A 24 19.30 -17.01 1.47
C GLU A 24 19.29 -16.36 2.86
N ALA A 25 18.27 -16.66 3.69
CA ALA A 25 18.21 -16.19 5.06
C ALA A 25 19.35 -16.74 5.93
N LEU A 26 19.66 -18.04 5.78
CA LEU A 26 20.79 -18.67 6.46
C LEU A 26 22.14 -18.11 5.98
N GLU A 27 22.29 -17.76 4.70
CA GLU A 27 23.51 -17.12 4.17
C GLU A 27 23.69 -15.69 4.73
N LYS A 28 22.59 -14.94 4.90
CA LYS A 28 22.63 -13.58 5.46
C LYS A 28 22.88 -13.53 6.97
N THR A 29 22.63 -14.62 7.67
CA THR A 29 22.71 -14.73 9.13
C THR A 29 23.84 -15.64 9.59
N ASP A 30 24.83 -15.80 8.72
CA ASP A 30 26.01 -16.60 8.95
C ASP A 30 25.76 -18.06 9.42
N GLY A 31 24.65 -18.64 8.95
CA GLY A 31 24.24 -20.02 9.26
C GLY A 31 23.55 -20.19 10.62
N SER A 32 23.11 -19.08 11.23
CA SER A 32 22.28 -19.05 12.43
C SER A 32 20.82 -19.29 12.09
N VAL A 33 20.27 -20.40 12.58
CA VAL A 33 18.86 -20.77 12.34
C VAL A 33 17.90 -19.77 12.98
N VAL A 34 18.21 -19.31 14.20
CA VAL A 34 17.32 -18.40 14.94
C VAL A 34 17.26 -17.04 14.26
N ASP A 35 18.41 -16.48 13.91
CA ASP A 35 18.47 -15.19 13.24
C ASP A 35 17.86 -15.26 11.83
N ALA A 36 18.01 -16.38 11.12
CA ALA A 36 17.36 -16.60 9.83
C ALA A 36 15.83 -16.58 9.94
N ILE A 37 15.27 -17.22 10.98
CA ILE A 37 13.82 -17.21 11.24
C ILE A 37 13.33 -15.79 11.53
N ILE A 38 14.02 -15.06 12.44
CA ILE A 38 13.67 -13.67 12.77
C ILE A 38 13.71 -12.78 11.53
N LEU A 39 14.75 -12.91 10.71
CA LEU A 39 14.91 -12.12 9.48
C LEU A 39 13.76 -12.37 8.49
N ILE A 40 13.29 -13.61 8.37
CA ILE A 40 12.14 -13.95 7.52
C ILE A 40 10.85 -13.38 8.11
N GLU A 41 10.64 -13.50 9.41
CA GLU A 41 9.45 -12.97 10.11
C GLU A 41 9.36 -11.44 9.99
N ASP A 42 10.47 -10.72 10.20
CA ASP A 42 10.54 -9.26 10.07
C ASP A 42 10.23 -8.82 8.63
N THR A 43 10.75 -9.53 7.63
CA THR A 43 10.50 -9.21 6.20
C THR A 43 9.01 -9.35 5.84
N ILE A 44 8.32 -10.34 6.40
CA ILE A 44 6.88 -10.57 6.20
C ILE A 44 6.07 -9.46 6.88
N ASP A 45 6.46 -9.05 8.09
CA ASP A 45 5.77 -8.04 8.87
C ASP A 45 5.96 -6.63 8.29
N GLU A 46 7.15 -6.30 7.78
CA GLU A 46 7.41 -5.05 7.05
C GLU A 46 6.62 -4.95 5.74
N SER A 47 6.55 -6.04 4.97
CA SER A 47 5.78 -6.09 3.72
C SER A 47 4.28 -5.89 3.97
N THR A 48 3.77 -6.37 5.10
CA THR A 48 2.37 -6.21 5.51
C THR A 48 2.09 -4.78 5.99
N LYS A 49 2.99 -4.20 6.79
CA LYS A 49 2.87 -2.83 7.31
C LYS A 49 3.04 -1.75 6.24
N GLU A 50 3.88 -1.95 5.23
CA GLU A 50 3.99 -1.03 4.09
C GLU A 50 2.77 -1.09 3.17
N GLY A 51 2.22 -2.30 2.94
CA GLY A 51 1.00 -2.49 2.13
C GLY A 51 -0.22 -1.79 2.72
N GLU A 52 -0.41 -1.85 4.04
CA GLU A 52 -1.52 -1.15 4.71
C GLU A 52 -1.36 0.37 4.69
N LYS A 53 -0.16 0.90 4.95
CA LYS A 53 0.10 2.35 4.92
C LYS A 53 -0.10 2.96 3.52
N LYS A 54 0.42 2.30 2.47
CA LYS A 54 0.21 2.74 1.09
C LYS A 54 -1.25 2.74 0.69
N ASN A 55 -2.01 1.70 1.06
CA ASN A 55 -3.43 1.62 0.74
C ASN A 55 -4.24 2.73 1.43
N VAL A 56 -3.93 3.06 2.68
CA VAL A 56 -4.61 4.14 3.42
C VAL A 56 -4.29 5.52 2.82
N GLU A 57 -3.03 5.80 2.46
CA GLU A 57 -2.65 7.07 1.84
C GLU A 57 -3.26 7.27 0.44
N ILE A 58 -3.26 6.22 -0.38
CA ILE A 58 -3.87 6.28 -1.72
C ILE A 58 -5.38 6.48 -1.60
N MET A 59 -6.05 5.77 -0.69
CA MET A 59 -7.49 5.91 -0.46
C MET A 59 -7.86 7.31 0.05
N ASN A 60 -7.04 7.90 0.91
CA ASN A 60 -7.22 9.27 1.39
C ASN A 60 -7.04 10.28 0.26
N THR A 61 -6.01 10.11 -0.58
CA THR A 61 -5.76 10.99 -1.73
C THR A 61 -6.90 10.94 -2.76
N ILE A 62 -7.43 9.74 -3.05
CA ILE A 62 -8.59 9.57 -3.94
C ILE A 62 -9.84 10.21 -3.32
N LYS A 63 -10.11 10.00 -2.02
CA LYS A 63 -11.24 10.64 -1.32
C LYS A 63 -11.14 12.16 -1.35
N GLU A 64 -9.95 12.72 -1.19
CA GLU A 64 -9.74 14.16 -1.27
C GLU A 64 -9.92 14.70 -2.70
N ALA A 65 -9.42 13.99 -3.71
CA ALA A 65 -9.61 14.36 -5.11
C ALA A 65 -11.08 14.31 -5.53
N VAL A 66 -11.84 13.29 -5.09
CA VAL A 66 -13.29 13.17 -5.34
C VAL A 66 -14.07 14.29 -4.61
N ARG A 67 -13.68 14.64 -3.38
CA ARG A 67 -14.27 15.78 -2.64
C ARG A 67 -13.98 17.12 -3.31
N LYS A 68 -12.74 17.35 -3.76
CA LYS A 68 -12.33 18.58 -4.46
C LYS A 68 -12.91 18.66 -5.87
N GLY A 69 -13.22 17.53 -6.50
CA GLY A 69 -13.81 17.46 -7.84
C GLY A 69 -15.27 17.94 -7.91
N ASN A 70 -15.96 18.06 -6.77
CA ASN A 70 -17.34 18.53 -6.75
C ASN A 70 -17.43 20.01 -6.31
N VAL A 71 -18.19 20.77 -7.09
CA VAL A 71 -18.79 22.10 -6.83
C VAL A 71 -18.03 23.37 -7.21
N SER A 72 -17.64 23.47 -8.49
CA SER A 72 -17.70 24.79 -9.16
C SER A 72 -19.16 25.06 -9.59
N LYS A 73 -19.73 26.18 -9.14
CA LYS A 73 -21.08 26.65 -9.51
C LYS A 73 -20.98 27.98 -10.26
N ILE A 74 -21.68 28.08 -11.38
CA ILE A 74 -21.84 29.33 -12.14
C ILE A 74 -23.07 30.05 -11.58
N VAL A 75 -22.88 31.29 -11.10
CA VAL A 75 -23.95 32.12 -10.55
C VAL A 75 -24.11 33.36 -11.43
N ILE A 76 -25.30 33.54 -12.00
CA ILE A 76 -25.64 34.70 -12.83
C ILE A 76 -26.48 35.66 -11.97
N LYS A 77 -25.98 36.89 -11.78
CA LYS A 77 -26.67 37.96 -11.03
C LYS A 77 -27.03 39.12 -11.95
N LYS A 78 -28.15 39.79 -11.68
CA LYS A 78 -28.55 41.05 -12.32
C LYS A 78 -28.95 42.04 -11.23
N GLY A 79 -28.10 43.04 -10.98
CA GLY A 79 -28.23 43.88 -9.79
C GLY A 79 -27.89 43.09 -8.52
N GLU A 80 -28.78 43.13 -7.53
CA GLU A 80 -28.64 42.40 -6.25
C GLU A 80 -29.28 41.00 -6.26
N GLU A 81 -30.06 40.65 -7.29
CA GLU A 81 -30.79 39.40 -7.36
C GLU A 81 -30.03 38.32 -8.16
N THR A 82 -30.03 37.10 -7.62
CA THR A 82 -29.47 35.93 -8.31
C THR A 82 -30.54 35.35 -9.23
N ILE A 83 -30.28 35.40 -10.54
CA ILE A 83 -31.21 34.91 -11.57
C ILE A 83 -31.00 33.42 -11.84
N MET A 84 -29.77 32.91 -11.70
CA MET A 84 -29.50 31.51 -11.99
C MET A 84 -28.29 30.97 -11.22
N ASN A 85 -28.37 29.73 -10.74
CA ASN A 85 -27.30 29.02 -10.04
C ASN A 85 -27.20 27.59 -10.59
N LEU A 86 -26.15 27.32 -11.37
CA LEU A 86 -25.97 26.04 -12.07
C LEU A 86 -24.60 25.42 -11.71
N PRO A 87 -24.53 24.12 -11.39
CA PRO A 87 -23.26 23.42 -11.28
C PRO A 87 -22.57 23.31 -12.65
N VAL A 88 -21.24 23.51 -12.69
CA VAL A 88 -20.43 23.46 -13.93
C VAL A 88 -20.57 22.11 -14.66
N SER A 89 -20.86 21.01 -13.95
CA SER A 89 -21.09 19.69 -14.53
C SER A 89 -22.21 19.65 -15.58
N ILE A 90 -23.23 20.51 -15.48
CA ILE A 90 -24.31 20.61 -16.49
C ILE A 90 -23.77 21.17 -17.81
N GLY A 91 -22.77 22.06 -17.77
CA GLY A 91 -22.15 22.65 -18.97
C GLY A 91 -21.32 21.67 -19.80
N ILE A 92 -20.84 20.57 -19.20
CA ILE A 92 -20.00 19.58 -19.88
C ILE A 92 -20.84 18.63 -20.75
N ILE A 93 -22.12 18.44 -20.42
CA ILE A 93 -23.04 17.55 -21.15
C ILE A 93 -23.60 18.22 -22.43
N GLY A 94 -23.49 19.56 -22.53
CA GLY A 94 -24.11 20.36 -23.59
C GLY A 94 -23.21 20.79 -24.75
N THR A 95 -21.97 20.29 -24.84
CA THR A 95 -21.11 20.46 -26.03
C THR A 95 -21.21 19.27 -26.96
#